data_AF-A0A2J7PZ46-F1
#
_entry.id   AF-A0A2J7PZ46-F1
#
_cell.length_a   1.000
_cell.length_b   1.000
_cell.length_c   1.000
_cell.angle_alpha   90.00
_cell.angle_beta   90.00
_cell.angle_gamma   90.00
#
_symmetry.space_group_name_H-M   'P 1'
#
loop_
_entity.id
_entity.type
_entity.pdbx_description
1 polymer ?
#
loop_
_entity_poly.entity_id
_entity_poly.type
_entity_poly.pdbx_seq_one_letter_code
_entity_poly.pdbx_strand_id
1 'polypeptide(L)'
;MWNFIDFTRNSLYVSVAILRIAAYIQQTREIAADPRTAYIPREQWDDFDPQLIAEGLFAAANVFSTLKLVHLFSINPHLGPLQISLGRMVIDIVKFFFIYSLVLFAFACGLNQLLWYFAEMEKRKCYHLPGGLPDWENNGDACMKWRRFGKYVICMIWVARLLFHLLQTHVLNLQLSFQSHQITFSPHLILPVLLLVPSEPPYR
;
A
#
# COMPACT_ATOMS: atom_id res chain seq x y z
N MET A 1 -15.71 -4.70 18.48
CA MET A 1 -14.87 -4.02 17.46
C MET A 1 -14.00 -2.95 18.07
N TRP A 2 -14.55 -1.98 18.81
CA TRP A 2 -13.80 -0.82 19.31
C TRP A 2 -12.45 -1.10 19.97
N ASN A 3 -12.42 -1.98 20.97
CA ASN A 3 -11.19 -2.34 21.68
C ASN A 3 -10.10 -2.95 20.76
N PHE A 4 -10.48 -3.52 19.61
CA PHE A 4 -9.54 -4.06 18.62
C PHE A 4 -8.82 -2.93 17.86
N ILE A 5 -9.51 -1.85 17.49
CA ILE A 5 -8.89 -0.69 16.82
C ILE A 5 -7.89 -0.02 17.77
N ASP A 6 -8.27 0.18 19.03
CA ASP A 6 -7.37 0.72 20.05
C ASP A 6 -6.18 -0.22 20.34
N PHE A 7 -6.41 -1.53 20.39
CA PHE A 7 -5.34 -2.53 20.51
C PHE A 7 -4.37 -2.46 19.32
N THR A 8 -4.87 -2.49 18.07
CA THR A 8 -4.04 -2.40 16.86
C THR A 8 -3.22 -1.11 16.81
N ARG A 9 -3.83 0.04 17.12
CA ARG A 9 -3.12 1.32 17.19
C ARG A 9 -2.01 1.28 18.24
N ASN A 10 -2.29 0.78 19.43
CA ASN A 10 -1.31 0.68 20.52
C ASN A 10 -0.19 -0.32 20.17
N SER A 11 -0.51 -1.47 19.57
CA SER A 11 0.49 -2.46 19.14
C SER A 11 1.40 -1.92 18.04
N LEU A 12 0.88 -1.12 17.11
CA LEU A 12 1.70 -0.45 16.09
C LEU A 12 2.72 0.51 16.72
N TYR A 13 2.31 1.36 17.66
CA TYR A 13 3.26 2.24 18.37
C TYR A 13 4.32 1.46 19.16
N VAL A 14 3.96 0.33 19.78
CA VAL A 14 4.93 -0.56 20.45
C VAL A 14 5.90 -1.19 19.42
N SER A 15 5.41 -1.66 18.27
CA SER A 15 6.27 -2.18 17.20
C SER A 15 7.23 -1.14 16.64
N VAL A 16 6.79 0.12 16.48
CA VAL A 16 7.68 1.24 16.07
C VAL A 16 8.78 1.47 17.10
N ALA A 17 8.46 1.47 18.39
CA ALA A 17 9.44 1.63 19.45
C ALA A 17 10.48 0.49 19.44
N ILE A 18 10.02 -0.77 19.30
CA ILE A 18 10.90 -1.94 19.19
C ILE A 18 11.81 -1.84 17.96
N LEU A 19 11.29 -1.43 16.80
CA LEU A 19 12.08 -1.29 15.57
C LEU A 19 13.09 -0.14 15.64
N ARG A 20 12.72 1.03 16.19
CA ARG A 20 13.69 2.14 16.44
C ARG A 20 14.80 1.72 17.42
N ILE A 21 14.49 0.93 18.45
CA ILE A 21 15.49 0.36 19.36
C ILE A 21 16.39 -0.66 18.64
N ALA A 22 15.82 -1.54 17.81
CA ALA A 22 16.57 -2.52 17.03
C ALA A 22 17.52 -1.84 16.02
N ALA A 23 17.03 -0.82 15.30
CA ALA A 23 17.83 0.01 14.40
C ALA A 23 19.00 0.67 15.14
N TYR A 24 18.74 1.32 16.28
CA TYR A 24 19.79 1.94 17.09
C TYR A 24 20.86 0.95 17.57
N ILE A 25 20.46 -0.26 18.00
CA ILE A 25 21.39 -1.32 18.41
C ILE A 25 22.21 -1.83 17.21
N GLN A 26 21.58 -2.05 16.05
CA GLN A 26 22.26 -2.49 14.83
C GLN A 26 23.29 -1.43 14.38
N GLN A 27 22.84 -0.19 14.20
CA GLN A 27 23.68 0.96 13.84
C GLN A 27 24.86 1.14 14.79
N THR A 28 24.65 1.07 16.11
CA THR A 28 25.73 1.19 17.10
C THR A 28 26.78 0.08 16.93
N ARG A 29 26.37 -1.15 16.58
CA ARG A 29 27.29 -2.26 16.33
C ARG A 29 28.03 -2.13 14.99
N GLU A 30 27.38 -1.58 13.97
CA GLU A 30 28.00 -1.35 12.66
C GLU A 30 29.02 -0.19 12.71
N ILE A 31 28.69 0.93 13.35
CA ILE A 31 29.61 2.07 13.55
C ILE A 31 30.82 1.67 14.40
N ALA A 32 30.64 0.76 15.37
CA ALA A 32 31.73 0.19 16.15
C ALA A 32 32.65 -0.77 15.35
N ALA A 33 32.22 -1.24 14.17
CA ALA A 33 33.00 -2.10 13.28
C ALA A 33 33.66 -1.31 12.14
N ASP A 34 32.94 -0.38 11.51
CA ASP A 34 33.49 0.63 10.59
C ASP A 34 32.86 2.01 10.87
N PRO A 35 33.62 3.00 11.38
CA PRO A 35 33.16 4.37 11.59
C PRO A 35 32.62 5.07 10.34
N ARG A 36 32.92 4.57 9.13
CA ARG A 36 32.41 5.13 7.86
C ARG A 36 30.91 4.85 7.67
N THR A 37 30.36 3.83 8.31
CA THR A 37 28.95 3.42 8.15
C THR A 37 27.96 4.50 8.58
N ALA A 38 28.33 5.40 9.50
CA ALA A 38 27.52 6.54 9.92
C ALA A 38 27.21 7.54 8.79
N TYR A 39 28.07 7.60 7.76
CA TYR A 39 27.99 8.59 6.68
C TYR A 39 27.35 8.06 5.39
N ILE A 40 26.76 6.85 5.41
CA ILE A 40 26.09 6.27 4.25
C ILE A 40 24.80 7.05 3.94
N PRO A 41 24.63 7.61 2.72
CA PRO A 41 23.43 8.33 2.35
C PRO A 41 22.23 7.39 2.24
N ARG A 42 21.04 7.90 2.56
CA ARG A 42 19.78 7.13 2.62
C ARG A 42 19.42 6.38 1.32
N GLU A 43 19.91 6.83 0.17
CA GLU A 43 19.75 6.15 -1.14
C GLU A 43 20.50 4.80 -1.23
N GLN A 44 21.41 4.53 -0.30
CA GLN A 44 22.27 3.34 -0.24
C GLN A 44 21.98 2.47 1.01
N TRP A 45 20.89 2.74 1.73
CA TRP A 45 20.43 1.88 2.83
C TRP A 45 19.72 0.63 2.24
N ASP A 46 19.71 -0.47 2.99
CA ASP A 46 19.05 -1.71 2.55
C ASP A 46 17.52 -1.59 2.53
N ASP A 47 16.87 -2.27 1.59
CA ASP A 47 15.40 -2.29 1.43
C ASP A 47 14.67 -2.78 2.70
N PHE A 48 15.34 -3.54 3.58
CA PHE A 48 14.80 -4.10 4.81
C PHE A 48 15.39 -3.51 6.09
N ASP A 49 16.07 -2.36 6.02
CA ASP A 49 16.58 -1.64 7.19
C ASP A 49 15.43 -1.35 8.20
N PRO A 50 15.56 -1.77 9.48
CA PRO A 50 14.53 -1.56 10.50
C PRO A 50 14.13 -0.10 10.70
N GLN A 51 14.98 0.88 10.36
CA GLN A 51 14.67 2.31 10.41
C GLN A 51 13.59 2.70 9.39
N LEU A 52 13.70 2.28 8.12
CA LEU A 52 12.66 2.54 7.12
C LEU A 52 11.35 1.85 7.48
N ILE A 53 11.42 0.62 7.99
CA ILE A 53 10.24 -0.14 8.43
C ILE A 53 9.57 0.56 9.62
N ALA A 54 10.34 1.10 10.57
CA ALA A 54 9.81 1.86 11.70
C ALA A 54 9.08 3.14 11.26
N GLU A 55 9.62 3.88 10.29
CA GLU A 55 8.98 5.08 9.74
C GLU A 55 7.65 4.74 9.04
N GLY A 56 7.63 3.67 8.22
CA GLY A 56 6.41 3.21 7.56
C GLY A 56 5.33 2.77 8.55
N LEU A 57 5.70 2.05 9.61
CA LEU A 57 4.77 1.68 10.68
C LEU A 57 4.34 2.88 11.53
N PHE A 58 5.16 3.90 11.70
CA PHE A 58 4.79 5.14 12.41
C PHE A 58 3.77 5.95 11.61
N ALA A 59 3.95 6.09 10.30
CA ALA A 59 2.95 6.69 9.42
C ALA A 59 1.61 5.93 9.49
N ALA A 60 1.64 4.59 9.46
CA ALA A 60 0.44 3.77 9.63
C ALA A 60 -0.21 3.94 11.01
N ALA A 61 0.58 3.96 12.10
CA ALA A 61 0.09 4.18 13.46
C ALA A 61 -0.64 5.52 13.61
N ASN A 62 -0.13 6.58 12.96
CA ASN A 62 -0.76 7.90 12.95
C ASN A 62 -2.08 7.91 12.17
N VAL A 63 -2.21 7.16 11.07
CA VAL A 63 -3.50 6.96 10.37
C VAL A 63 -4.50 6.18 11.23
N PHE A 64 -4.07 5.15 11.97
CA PHE A 64 -4.92 4.48 12.96
C PHE A 64 -5.26 5.36 14.16
N SER A 65 -4.45 6.38 14.45
CA SER A 65 -4.73 7.39 15.47
C SER A 65 -5.79 8.40 15.00
N THR A 66 -5.73 8.88 13.75
CA THR A 66 -6.77 9.78 13.21
C THR A 66 -8.09 9.06 12.95
N LEU A 67 -8.08 7.76 12.63
CA LEU A 67 -9.29 6.92 12.59
C LEU A 67 -10.08 6.96 13.91
N LYS A 68 -9.42 7.12 15.06
CA LYS A 68 -10.10 7.27 16.35
C LYS A 68 -10.91 8.57 16.47
N LEU A 69 -10.64 9.61 15.67
CA LEU A 69 -11.45 10.83 15.66
C LEU A 69 -12.86 10.60 15.07
N VAL A 70 -13.01 9.65 14.13
CA VAL A 70 -14.31 9.23 13.57
C VAL A 70 -15.27 8.70 14.66
N HIS A 71 -14.71 8.26 15.79
CA HIS A 71 -15.47 7.81 16.95
C HIS A 71 -15.95 8.93 17.86
N LEU A 72 -15.29 10.09 17.88
CA LEU A 72 -15.76 11.25 18.66
C LEU A 72 -17.14 11.71 18.16
N PHE A 73 -17.43 11.56 16.87
CA PHE A 73 -18.75 11.82 16.28
C PHE A 73 -19.85 10.91 16.82
N SER A 74 -19.55 9.73 17.39
CA SER A 74 -20.53 8.86 18.05
C SER A 74 -21.14 9.48 19.31
N ILE A 75 -20.42 10.41 19.96
CA ILE A 75 -20.78 10.98 21.26
C ILE A 75 -21.88 12.05 21.09
N ASN A 76 -22.01 12.63 19.90
CA ASN A 76 -23.08 13.57 19.58
C ASN A 76 -24.43 12.83 19.42
N PRO A 77 -25.49 13.20 20.18
CA PRO A 77 -26.75 12.46 20.19
C PRO A 77 -27.46 12.44 18.82
N HIS A 78 -27.25 13.46 17.98
CA HIS A 78 -27.78 13.51 16.61
C HIS A 78 -27.00 12.64 15.60
N LEU A 79 -25.75 12.25 15.90
CA LEU A 79 -24.86 11.56 14.96
C LEU A 79 -24.64 10.08 15.29
N GLY A 80 -24.87 9.66 16.54
CA GLY A 80 -24.84 8.24 16.95
C GLY A 80 -25.69 7.30 16.05
N PRO A 81 -26.96 7.62 15.74
CA PRO A 81 -27.79 6.78 14.86
C PRO A 81 -27.25 6.64 13.44
N LEU A 82 -26.60 7.69 12.92
CA LEU A 82 -25.95 7.68 11.61
C LEU A 82 -24.73 6.74 11.62
N GLN A 83 -23.90 6.81 12.68
CA GLN A 83 -22.72 5.94 12.81
C GLN A 83 -23.09 4.45 12.95
N ILE A 84 -24.15 4.12 13.69
CA ILE A 84 -24.67 2.73 13.82
C ILE A 84 -25.17 2.19 12.48
N SER A 85 -25.69 3.06 11.61
CA SER A 85 -26.16 2.70 10.28
C SER A 85 -24.98 2.47 9.32
N LEU A 86 -24.01 3.40 9.31
CA LEU A 86 -22.76 3.30 8.55
C LEU A 86 -21.96 2.05 8.94
N GLY A 87 -21.83 1.75 10.23
CA GLY A 87 -21.11 0.58 10.73
C GLY A 87 -21.70 -0.75 10.24
N ARG A 88 -23.02 -0.84 10.01
CA ARG A 88 -23.66 -2.01 9.41
C ARG A 88 -23.39 -2.08 7.90
N MET A 89 -23.49 -0.97 7.18
CA MET A 89 -23.14 -0.89 5.76
C MET A 89 -21.69 -1.33 5.48
N VAL A 90 -20.73 -0.94 6.34
CA VAL A 90 -19.32 -1.36 6.22
C VAL A 90 -19.16 -2.88 6.35
N ILE A 91 -19.92 -3.53 7.24
CA ILE A 91 -19.88 -5.00 7.38
C ILE A 91 -20.37 -5.69 6.10
N ASP A 92 -21.39 -5.14 5.44
CA ASP A 92 -21.92 -5.70 4.18
C ASP A 92 -20.99 -5.43 2.99
N ILE A 93 -20.32 -4.28 2.96
CA ILE A 93 -19.23 -3.98 2.00
C ILE A 93 -18.07 -4.96 2.17
N VAL A 94 -17.68 -5.31 3.41
CA VAL A 94 -16.61 -6.28 3.67
C VAL A 94 -16.98 -7.70 3.21
N LYS A 95 -18.25 -8.12 3.38
CA LYS A 95 -18.74 -9.40 2.82
C LYS A 95 -18.65 -9.42 1.29
N PHE A 96 -19.06 -8.34 0.64
CA PHE A 96 -18.95 -8.20 -0.82
C PHE A 96 -17.49 -8.22 -1.29
N PHE A 97 -16.60 -7.49 -0.61
CA PHE A 97 -15.17 -7.45 -0.89
C PHE A 97 -14.49 -8.83 -0.75
N PHE A 98 -14.95 -9.68 0.18
CA PHE A 98 -14.45 -11.04 0.33
C PHE A 98 -14.81 -11.93 -0.87
N ILE A 99 -16.09 -11.97 -1.26
CA ILE A 99 -16.54 -12.72 -2.45
C ILE A 99 -15.83 -12.22 -3.71
N TYR A 100 -15.73 -10.89 -3.84
CA TYR A 100 -15.01 -10.24 -4.92
C TYR A 100 -13.52 -10.64 -4.99
N SER A 101 -12.85 -10.71 -3.83
CA SER A 101 -11.44 -11.13 -3.76
C SER A 101 -11.25 -12.60 -4.16
N LEU A 102 -12.20 -13.49 -3.84
CA LEU A 102 -12.19 -14.88 -4.28
C LEU A 102 -12.36 -14.99 -5.80
N VAL A 103 -13.25 -14.20 -6.40
CA VAL A 103 -13.41 -14.13 -7.86
C VAL A 103 -12.14 -13.62 -8.53
N LEU A 104 -11.51 -12.56 -8.00
CA LEU A 104 -10.22 -12.08 -8.50
C LEU A 104 -9.13 -13.15 -8.42
N PHE A 105 -9.04 -13.88 -7.31
CA PHE A 105 -8.05 -14.92 -7.11
C PHE A 105 -8.23 -16.06 -8.12
N ALA A 106 -9.47 -16.52 -8.34
CA ALA A 106 -9.78 -17.52 -9.35
C ALA A 106 -9.39 -17.06 -10.77
N PHE A 107 -9.71 -15.81 -11.13
CA PHE A 107 -9.28 -15.22 -12.40
C PHE A 107 -7.75 -15.09 -12.52
N ALA A 108 -7.05 -14.67 -11.46
CA ALA A 108 -5.60 -14.56 -11.45
C ALA A 108 -4.91 -15.93 -11.60
N CYS A 109 -5.44 -16.99 -10.96
CA CYS A 109 -4.97 -18.36 -11.15
C CYS A 109 -5.22 -18.86 -12.58
N GLY A 110 -6.42 -18.64 -13.14
CA GLY A 110 -6.75 -19.02 -14.51
C GLY A 110 -5.92 -18.28 -15.57
N LEU A 111 -5.76 -16.97 -15.43
CA LEU A 111 -4.91 -16.16 -16.30
C LEU A 111 -3.44 -16.55 -16.18
N ASN A 112 -2.94 -16.85 -14.98
CA ASN A 112 -1.58 -17.37 -14.82
C ASN A 112 -1.45 -18.72 -15.55
N GLN A 113 -2.39 -19.66 -15.39
CA GLN A 113 -2.31 -20.96 -16.06
C GLN A 113 -2.29 -20.82 -17.60
N LEU A 114 -3.03 -19.86 -18.15
CA LEU A 114 -3.05 -19.56 -19.59
C LEU A 114 -1.76 -18.87 -20.07
N LEU A 115 -1.25 -17.90 -19.29
CA LEU A 115 -0.16 -17.02 -19.71
C LEU A 115 1.24 -17.52 -19.31
N TRP A 116 1.36 -18.44 -18.35
CA TRP A 116 2.65 -18.94 -17.84
C TRP A 116 3.54 -19.53 -18.95
N TYR A 117 2.95 -20.25 -19.90
CA TYR A 117 3.68 -20.80 -21.06
C TYR A 117 4.27 -19.69 -21.95
N PHE A 118 3.47 -18.67 -22.28
CA PHE A 118 3.94 -17.50 -23.04
C PHE A 118 4.98 -16.69 -22.27
N ALA A 119 4.79 -16.55 -20.95
CA ALA A 119 5.72 -15.84 -20.07
C ALA A 119 7.09 -16.54 -20.04
N GLU A 120 7.14 -17.88 -19.90
CA GLU A 120 8.39 -18.65 -19.94
C GLU A 120 9.06 -18.62 -21.33
N MET A 121 8.29 -18.50 -22.43
CA MET A 121 8.87 -18.25 -23.76
C MET A 121 9.50 -16.85 -23.89
N GLU A 122 8.83 -15.79 -23.46
CA GLU A 122 9.38 -14.42 -23.49
C GLU A 122 10.60 -14.27 -22.55
N LYS A 123 10.58 -14.95 -21.41
CA LYS A 123 11.74 -15.08 -20.50
C LYS A 123 12.94 -15.70 -21.22
N ARG A 124 12.76 -16.81 -21.95
CA ARG A 124 13.84 -17.46 -22.70
C ARG A 124 14.41 -16.55 -23.79
N LYS A 125 13.60 -15.68 -24.41
CA LYS A 125 14.09 -14.63 -25.33
C LYS A 125 14.93 -13.57 -24.62
N CYS A 126 14.54 -13.12 -23.44
CA CYS A 126 15.37 -12.17 -22.68
C CYS A 126 16.68 -12.81 -22.18
N TYR A 127 16.64 -14.03 -21.66
CA TYR A 127 17.80 -14.72 -21.06
C TYR A 127 18.53 -15.65 -22.05
N HIS A 128 18.66 -15.25 -23.32
CA HIS A 128 19.30 -16.07 -24.35
C HIS A 128 20.83 -15.90 -24.45
N LEU A 129 21.40 -14.90 -23.75
CA LEU A 129 22.84 -14.60 -23.79
C LEU A 129 23.68 -15.64 -23.02
N PRO A 130 24.85 -16.06 -23.57
CA PRO A 130 25.80 -16.91 -22.85
C PRO A 130 26.33 -16.17 -21.61
N GLY A 131 25.91 -16.62 -20.43
CA GLY A 131 26.15 -15.94 -19.15
C GLY A 131 24.89 -15.71 -18.32
N GLY A 132 23.69 -15.94 -18.87
CA GLY A 132 22.43 -15.81 -18.11
C GLY A 132 22.04 -14.36 -17.79
N LEU A 133 22.62 -13.41 -18.51
CA LEU A 133 22.29 -11.99 -18.44
C LEU A 133 21.02 -11.68 -19.26
N PRO A 134 20.19 -10.72 -18.82
CA PRO A 134 19.02 -10.29 -19.58
C PRO A 134 19.41 -9.33 -20.71
N ASP A 135 19.04 -9.67 -21.95
CA ASP A 135 19.19 -8.79 -23.12
C ASP A 135 18.12 -7.70 -23.15
N TRP A 136 18.50 -6.52 -22.65
CA TRP A 136 17.69 -5.30 -22.71
C TRP A 136 17.81 -4.55 -24.03
N GLU A 137 18.89 -4.77 -24.78
CA GLU A 137 19.29 -3.94 -25.91
C GLU A 137 18.61 -4.39 -27.21
N ASN A 138 18.48 -5.70 -27.43
CA ASN A 138 17.81 -6.26 -28.60
C ASN A 138 16.43 -6.86 -28.27
N ASN A 139 16.23 -7.35 -27.03
CA ASN A 139 14.99 -8.03 -26.61
C ASN A 139 14.34 -7.44 -25.33
N GLY A 140 14.62 -6.18 -24.98
CA GLY A 140 14.06 -5.53 -23.78
C GLY A 140 12.54 -5.59 -23.67
N ASP A 141 11.85 -5.57 -24.81
CA ASP A 141 10.40 -5.69 -24.94
C ASP A 141 9.86 -7.05 -24.42
N ALA A 142 10.57 -8.15 -24.71
CA ALA A 142 10.27 -9.48 -24.18
C ALA A 142 10.55 -9.56 -22.68
N CYS A 143 11.62 -8.90 -22.21
CA CYS A 143 11.94 -8.85 -20.78
C CYS A 143 10.92 -8.05 -19.96
N MET A 144 10.36 -6.97 -20.54
CA MET A 144 9.25 -6.21 -19.95
C MET A 144 7.96 -7.03 -19.91
N LYS A 145 7.63 -7.77 -20.98
CA LYS A 145 6.48 -8.69 -21.02
C LYS A 145 6.61 -9.78 -19.94
N TRP A 146 7.75 -10.47 -19.87
CA TRP A 146 8.04 -11.46 -18.82
C TRP A 146 7.83 -10.89 -17.42
N ARG A 147 8.43 -9.74 -17.09
CA ARG A 147 8.27 -9.10 -15.76
C ARG A 147 6.82 -8.73 -15.42
N ARG A 148 5.99 -8.40 -16.42
CA ARG A 148 4.58 -8.00 -16.22
C ARG A 148 3.64 -9.20 -16.04
N PHE A 149 3.92 -10.34 -16.67
CA PHE A 149 3.05 -11.53 -16.60
C PHE A 149 3.55 -12.63 -15.65
N GLY A 150 4.86 -12.76 -15.42
CA GLY A 150 5.48 -13.89 -14.71
C GLY A 150 5.33 -13.95 -13.18
N LYS A 151 4.44 -13.16 -12.57
CA LYS A 151 4.17 -13.19 -11.11
C LYS A 151 2.68 -13.03 -10.81
N TYR A 152 2.10 -14.03 -10.13
CA TYR A 152 0.72 -14.00 -9.59
C TYR A 152 0.39 -12.69 -8.85
N VAL A 153 1.31 -12.21 -7.99
CA VAL A 153 1.13 -10.96 -7.23
C VAL A 153 0.99 -9.74 -8.15
N ILE A 154 1.77 -9.67 -9.22
CA ILE A 154 1.70 -8.58 -10.20
C ILE A 154 0.39 -8.68 -10.99
N CYS A 155 -0.01 -9.88 -11.42
CA CYS A 155 -1.30 -10.11 -12.07
C CYS A 155 -2.47 -9.66 -11.17
N MET A 156 -2.47 -10.05 -9.90
CA MET A 156 -3.50 -9.65 -8.93
C MET A 156 -3.53 -8.14 -8.70
N ILE A 157 -2.38 -7.46 -8.65
CA ILE A 157 -2.29 -5.99 -8.59
C ILE A 157 -2.85 -5.33 -9.87
N TRP A 158 -2.58 -5.87 -11.06
CA TRP A 158 -3.15 -5.35 -12.31
C TRP A 158 -4.66 -5.52 -12.38
N VAL A 159 -5.18 -6.70 -11.99
CA VAL A 159 -6.63 -6.97 -11.97
C VAL A 159 -7.33 -6.11 -10.91
N ALA A 160 -6.75 -5.94 -9.72
CA ALA A 160 -7.27 -5.05 -8.70
C ALA A 160 -7.25 -3.58 -9.14
N ARG A 161 -6.17 -3.11 -9.80
CA ARG A 161 -6.10 -1.75 -10.37
C ARG A 161 -7.12 -1.53 -11.48
N LEU A 162 -7.26 -2.50 -12.40
CA LEU A 162 -8.23 -2.47 -13.48
C LEU A 162 -9.65 -2.33 -12.92
N LEU A 163 -10.03 -3.15 -11.95
CA LEU A 163 -11.40 -3.12 -11.44
C LEU A 163 -11.63 -1.99 -10.43
N PHE A 164 -10.63 -1.52 -9.70
CA PHE A 164 -10.73 -0.23 -9.01
C PHE A 164 -11.02 0.91 -9.99
N HIS A 165 -10.38 0.90 -11.18
CA HIS A 165 -10.66 1.86 -12.25
C HIS A 165 -12.08 1.69 -12.83
N LEU A 166 -12.57 0.44 -13.01
CA LEU A 166 -13.95 0.17 -13.45
C LEU A 166 -15.00 0.55 -12.40
N LEU A 167 -14.73 0.34 -11.11
CA LEU A 167 -15.56 0.86 -10.02
C LEU A 167 -15.55 2.38 -10.04
N GLN A 168 -14.40 3.01 -10.21
CA GLN A 168 -14.29 4.47 -10.29
C GLN A 168 -15.09 5.03 -11.46
N THR A 169 -15.02 4.44 -12.67
CA THR A 169 -15.83 4.91 -13.81
C THR A 169 -17.32 4.63 -13.63
N HIS A 170 -17.71 3.50 -13.03
CA HIS A 170 -19.11 3.20 -12.76
C HIS A 170 -19.71 4.08 -11.66
N VAL A 171 -18.93 4.45 -10.64
CA VAL A 171 -19.31 5.42 -9.60
C VAL A 171 -19.34 6.84 -10.16
N LEU A 172 -18.40 7.21 -11.04
CA LEU A 172 -18.40 8.51 -11.71
C LEU A 172 -19.61 8.67 -12.64
N ASN A 173 -20.01 7.61 -13.34
CA ASN A 173 -21.24 7.58 -14.15
C ASN A 173 -22.51 7.65 -13.29
N LEU A 174 -22.53 7.01 -12.11
CA LEU A 174 -23.62 7.14 -11.15
C LEU A 174 -23.69 8.57 -10.56
N GLN A 175 -22.55 9.18 -10.26
CA GLN A 175 -22.48 10.60 -9.86
C GLN A 175 -22.98 11.53 -10.96
N LEU A 176 -22.55 11.35 -12.21
CA LEU A 176 -23.04 12.12 -13.36
C LEU A 176 -24.55 11.99 -13.57
N SER A 177 -25.12 10.80 -13.31
CA SER A 177 -26.57 10.60 -13.32
C SER A 177 -27.26 11.38 -12.18
N PHE A 178 -26.76 11.27 -10.95
CA PHE A 178 -27.38 11.89 -9.76
C PHE A 178 -27.21 13.42 -9.71
N GLN A 179 -26.07 13.93 -10.19
CA GLN A 179 -25.69 15.34 -10.14
C GLN A 179 -26.34 16.18 -11.26
N SER A 180 -27.16 15.55 -12.10
CA SER A 180 -28.13 16.23 -12.96
C SER A 180 -29.18 17.04 -12.18
N HIS A 181 -29.37 16.77 -10.86
CA HIS A 181 -30.51 17.28 -10.13
C HIS A 181 -30.24 18.24 -8.94
N GLN A 182 -29.01 18.35 -8.41
CA GLN A 182 -28.65 19.40 -7.43
C GLN A 182 -27.18 19.89 -7.48
N ILE A 183 -27.05 21.18 -7.83
CA ILE A 183 -26.24 22.26 -7.21
C ILE A 183 -24.69 22.10 -7.11
N THR A 184 -24.02 23.20 -7.45
CA THR A 184 -22.57 23.46 -7.39
C THR A 184 -21.99 23.57 -5.97
N PHE A 185 -20.71 23.21 -5.80
CA PHE A 185 -19.91 23.61 -4.64
C PHE A 185 -18.46 23.96 -5.03
N SER A 186 -17.82 24.86 -4.27
CA SER A 186 -16.56 25.51 -4.65
C SER A 186 -15.31 24.85 -4.03
N PRO A 187 -14.19 24.67 -4.78
CA PRO A 187 -13.03 23.91 -4.32
C PRO A 187 -11.98 24.79 -3.60
N HIS A 188 -12.14 25.05 -2.28
CA HIS A 188 -11.21 25.95 -1.59
C HIS A 188 -10.92 25.68 -0.09
N LEU A 189 -10.78 24.41 0.36
CA LEU A 189 -10.35 24.14 1.75
C LEU A 189 -9.66 22.78 2.06
N ILE A 190 -8.65 22.34 1.28
CA ILE A 190 -7.80 21.17 1.67
C ILE A 190 -6.29 21.42 1.46
N LEU A 191 -5.71 22.29 2.29
CA LEU A 191 -4.31 22.33 2.75
C LEU A 191 -4.28 23.38 3.89
N PRO A 192 -3.49 23.24 4.98
CA PRO A 192 -2.28 22.42 5.11
C PRO A 192 -2.22 21.49 6.35
N VAL A 193 -1.78 20.24 6.13
CA VAL A 193 -1.28 19.35 7.21
C VAL A 193 -0.01 18.64 6.73
N LEU A 194 0.98 19.42 6.26
CA LEU A 194 2.23 18.93 5.69
C LEU A 194 3.45 19.80 6.11
N LEU A 195 3.48 20.23 7.38
CA LEU A 195 4.54 21.11 7.92
C LEU A 195 5.07 20.71 9.31
N LEU A 196 4.76 19.51 9.79
CA LEU A 196 5.31 18.94 11.04
C LEU A 196 5.77 17.48 10.85
N VAL A 197 6.61 17.28 9.83
CA VAL A 197 7.61 16.19 9.85
C VAL A 197 8.95 16.87 10.15
N PRO A 198 9.54 16.68 11.33
CA PRO A 198 10.90 17.15 11.60
C PRO A 198 11.87 16.48 10.64
N SER A 199 12.78 17.26 10.05
CA SER A 199 13.88 16.71 9.26
C SER A 199 14.91 16.06 10.19
N GLU A 200 14.78 14.75 10.43
CA GLU A 200 15.92 13.94 10.89
C GLU A 200 17.06 14.09 9.84
N PRO A 201 18.34 14.20 10.25
CA PRO A 201 19.45 14.43 9.32
C PRO A 201 19.61 13.27 8.33
N PRO A 202 20.15 13.50 7.11
CA PRO A 202 20.21 12.51 6.04
C PRO A 202 21.35 11.48 6.18
N TYR A 203 21.84 11.29 7.40
CA TYR A 203 22.98 10.43 7.77
C TYR A 203 22.54 9.44 8.86
N ARG A 204 23.27 8.34 9.02
CA ARG A 204 22.93 7.23 9.92
C ARG A 204 23.53 7.46 11.31
#